data_AF-A0A353LK91-F1
#
_entry.id   AF-A0A353LK91-F1
#
_cell.length_a   1.000
_cell.length_b   1.000
_cell.length_c   1.000
_cell.angle_alpha   90.00
_cell.angle_beta   90.00
_cell.angle_gamma   90.00
#
_symmetry.space_group_name_H-M   'P 1'
#
loop_
_entity.id
_entity.type
_entity.pdbx_description
1 polymer ?
#
loop_
_entity_poly.entity_id
_entity_poly.type
_entity_poly.pdbx_seq_one_letter_code
_entity_poly.pdbx_strand_id
1 'polypeptide(L)'
;LDPFFKESIESVQESWRRVCATALENGIPVPALTSALCYFDGFRNDRLPANLLQAQRDYFGAHQYERVDKPRGEFFHTDWTGRGGNTASSTYQV
;
A
#
# COMPACT_ATOMS: atom_id res chain seq x y z
N LEU A 1 -6.52 -9.68 -17.11
CA LEU A 1 -7.65 -8.74 -16.92
C LEU A 1 -8.46 -8.74 -18.21
N ASP A 2 -9.78 -8.68 -18.08
CA ASP A 2 -10.68 -8.68 -19.22
C ASP A 2 -10.48 -7.41 -20.10
N PRO A 3 -10.34 -7.53 -21.43
CA PRO A 3 -10.08 -6.38 -22.31
C PRO A 3 -11.18 -5.33 -22.31
N PHE A 4 -12.46 -5.74 -22.24
CA PHE A 4 -13.60 -4.82 -22.27
C PHE A 4 -13.56 -3.85 -21.10
N PHE A 5 -13.31 -4.34 -19.87
CA PHE A 5 -13.21 -3.48 -18.69
C PHE A 5 -11.94 -2.62 -18.70
N LYS A 6 -10.82 -3.17 -19.17
CA LYS A 6 -9.57 -2.42 -19.28
C LYS A 6 -9.74 -1.19 -20.18
N GLU A 7 -10.24 -1.40 -21.39
CA GLU A 7 -10.45 -0.33 -22.38
C GLU A 7 -11.46 0.70 -21.86
N SER A 8 -12.55 0.24 -21.24
CA SER A 8 -13.55 1.12 -20.63
C SER A 8 -12.92 2.04 -19.58
N ILE A 9 -12.13 1.51 -18.65
CA ILE A 9 -11.49 2.31 -17.59
C ILE A 9 -10.42 3.24 -18.14
N GLU A 10 -9.59 2.77 -19.07
CA GLU A 10 -8.55 3.58 -19.71
C GLU A 10 -9.14 4.80 -20.43
N SER A 11 -10.32 4.64 -21.05
CA SER A 11 -11.01 5.72 -21.76
C SER A 11 -11.62 6.80 -20.85
N VAL A 12 -11.94 6.49 -19.58
CA VAL A 12 -12.67 7.39 -18.68
C VAL A 12 -11.86 7.92 -17.50
N GLN A 13 -10.69 7.34 -17.19
CA GLN A 13 -9.93 7.67 -15.98
C GLN A 13 -9.58 9.16 -15.84
N GLU A 14 -9.33 9.87 -16.94
CA GLU A 14 -9.04 11.31 -16.88
C GLU A 14 -10.27 12.13 -16.49
N SER A 15 -11.43 11.85 -17.10
CA SER A 15 -12.71 12.49 -16.74
C SER A 15 -13.08 12.18 -15.30
N TRP A 16 -12.87 10.94 -14.88
CA TRP A 16 -13.12 10.51 -13.51
C TRP A 16 -12.28 11.31 -12.50
N ARG A 17 -10.99 11.54 -12.78
CA ARG A 17 -10.11 12.39 -11.96
C ARG A 17 -10.60 13.84 -11.90
N ARG A 18 -10.97 14.43 -13.04
CA ARG A 18 -11.51 15.79 -13.10
C ARG A 18 -12.76 15.94 -12.22
N VAL A 19 -13.70 15.01 -12.33
CA VAL A 19 -14.91 15.00 -11.50
C VAL A 19 -14.58 14.90 -10.01
N CYS A 20 -13.65 14.01 -9.62
CA CYS A 20 -13.23 13.89 -8.22
C CYS A 20 -12.56 15.17 -7.71
N ALA A 21 -11.63 15.75 -8.47
CA ALA A 21 -10.92 16.98 -8.09
C ALA A 21 -11.91 18.15 -7.90
N THR A 22 -12.76 18.40 -8.89
CA THR A 22 -13.75 19.47 -8.84
C THR A 22 -14.74 19.29 -7.68
N ALA A 23 -15.20 18.06 -7.42
CA ALA A 23 -16.08 17.79 -6.28
C ALA A 23 -15.39 18.13 -4.95
N LEU A 24 -14.12 17.72 -4.77
CA LEU A 24 -13.35 18.01 -3.56
C LEU A 24 -13.06 19.50 -3.38
N GLU A 25 -12.68 20.22 -4.44
CA GLU A 25 -12.44 21.67 -4.41
C GLU A 25 -13.69 22.46 -4.01
N ASN A 26 -14.88 21.95 -4.33
CA ASN A 26 -16.17 22.56 -4.00
C ASN A 26 -16.80 21.99 -2.71
N GLY A 27 -16.10 21.13 -1.98
CA GLY A 27 -16.63 20.54 -0.75
C GLY A 27 -17.81 19.57 -0.95
N ILE A 28 -17.98 19.02 -2.15
CA ILE A 28 -19.04 18.07 -2.48
C ILE A 28 -18.57 16.64 -2.12
N PRO A 29 -19.27 15.93 -1.21
CA PRO A 29 -18.85 14.60 -0.78
C PRO A 29 -19.10 13.56 -1.88
N VAL A 30 -18.03 12.94 -2.38
CA VAL A 30 -18.07 11.85 -3.38
C VAL A 30 -17.26 10.62 -2.94
N PRO A 31 -17.59 10.01 -1.78
CA PRO A 31 -16.76 8.97 -1.15
C PRO A 31 -16.60 7.72 -2.01
N ALA A 32 -17.65 7.30 -2.71
CA ALA A 32 -17.59 6.12 -3.58
C ALA A 32 -16.67 6.34 -4.80
N LEU A 33 -16.78 7.51 -5.45
CA LEU A 33 -15.95 7.85 -6.62
C LEU A 33 -14.47 7.98 -6.26
N THR A 34 -14.18 8.67 -5.15
CA THR A 34 -12.79 8.86 -4.68
C THR A 34 -12.19 7.57 -4.17
N SER A 35 -12.94 6.76 -3.40
CA SER A 35 -12.47 5.44 -2.94
C SER A 35 -12.17 4.49 -4.10
N ALA A 36 -13.07 4.41 -5.08
CA ALA A 36 -12.85 3.57 -6.26
C ALA A 36 -11.64 4.03 -7.08
N LEU A 37 -11.38 5.34 -7.18
CA LEU A 37 -10.22 5.88 -7.89
C LEU A 37 -8.92 5.55 -7.15
N CYS A 38 -8.90 5.74 -5.82
CA CYS A 38 -7.78 5.37 -4.97
C CYS A 38 -7.49 3.87 -5.04
N TYR A 39 -8.52 3.02 -5.04
CA TYR A 39 -8.37 1.59 -5.23
C TYR A 39 -7.75 1.26 -6.60
N PHE A 40 -8.26 1.84 -7.68
CA PHE A 40 -7.74 1.62 -9.02
C PHE A 40 -6.26 2.02 -9.13
N ASP A 41 -5.90 3.19 -8.58
CA ASP A 41 -4.52 3.69 -8.55
C ASP A 41 -3.60 2.84 -7.67
N GLY A 42 -4.13 2.32 -6.56
CA GLY A 42 -3.43 1.38 -5.70
C GLY A 42 -3.19 0.03 -6.38
N PHE A 43 -4.22 -0.52 -7.02
CA PHE A 43 -4.20 -1.82 -7.68
C PHE A 43 -3.22 -1.89 -8.85
N ARG A 44 -3.13 -0.80 -9.64
CA ARG A 44 -2.22 -0.75 -10.80
C ARG A 44 -0.77 -0.37 -10.45
N ASN A 45 -0.47 -0.08 -9.19
CA ASN A 45 0.87 0.26 -8.74
C ASN A 45 1.61 -1.00 -8.26
N ASP A 46 2.74 -1.30 -8.91
CA ASP A 46 3.61 -2.42 -8.48
C ASP A 46 4.23 -2.17 -7.09
N ARG A 47 4.45 -0.89 -6.73
CA ARG A 47 5.03 -0.50 -5.44
C ARG A 47 4.14 0.51 -4.73
N LEU A 48 3.61 0.08 -3.59
CA LEU A 48 2.83 0.90 -2.66
C LEU A 48 3.66 1.30 -1.44
N PRO A 49 3.26 2.37 -0.72
CA PRO A 49 3.95 2.81 0.50
C PRO A 49 3.80 1.85 1.70
N ALA A 50 3.27 0.64 1.49
CA ALA A 50 3.14 -0.39 2.52
C ALA A 50 4.50 -0.85 3.09
N ASN A 51 5.61 -0.59 2.39
CA ASN A 51 6.97 -0.79 2.91
C ASN A 51 7.24 0.09 4.15
N LEU A 52 6.74 1.32 4.18
CA LEU A 52 6.87 2.19 5.36
C LEU A 52 6.06 1.64 6.53
N LEU A 53 4.86 1.11 6.27
CA LEU A 53 4.04 0.46 7.28
C LEU A 53 4.78 -0.75 7.89
N GLN A 54 5.42 -1.57 7.06
CA GLN A 54 6.24 -2.69 7.54
C GLN A 54 7.45 -2.21 8.38
N ALA A 55 8.15 -1.16 7.93
CA ALA A 55 9.24 -0.55 8.71
C ALA A 55 8.77 -0.01 10.06
N GLN A 56 7.61 0.64 10.12
CA GLN A 56 7.01 1.12 11.37
C GLN A 56 6.72 -0.03 12.33
N ARG A 57 6.04 -1.09 11.85
CA ARG A 57 5.73 -2.28 12.66
C ARG A 57 7.00 -2.93 13.21
N ASP A 58 8.03 -3.06 12.38
CA ASP A 58 9.31 -3.61 12.83
C ASP A 58 10.00 -2.70 13.86
N TYR A 59 9.94 -1.38 13.66
CA TYR A 59 10.51 -0.38 14.57
C TYR A 59 9.93 -0.47 15.98
N PHE A 60 8.61 -0.40 16.14
CA PHE A 60 8.00 -0.31 17.47
C PHE A 60 7.66 -1.66 18.11
N GLY A 61 7.64 -2.75 17.33
CA GLY A 61 7.11 -4.03 17.78
C GLY A 61 7.89 -5.26 17.32
N ALA A 62 9.05 -5.09 16.68
CA ALA A 62 9.90 -6.18 16.20
C ALA A 62 9.13 -7.24 15.37
N HIS A 63 8.16 -6.75 14.59
CA HIS A 63 7.24 -7.57 13.79
C HIS A 63 7.85 -8.14 12.50
N GLN A 64 9.11 -7.80 12.21
CA GLN A 64 9.83 -8.19 11.01
C GLN A 64 9.19 -7.69 9.71
N TYR A 65 9.91 -7.85 8.60
CA TYR A 65 9.44 -7.57 7.25
C TYR A 65 10.21 -8.38 6.20
N GLU A 66 9.62 -8.54 5.02
CA GLU A 66 10.29 -9.15 3.87
C GLU A 66 11.00 -8.09 3.01
N ARG A 67 12.09 -8.50 2.35
CA ARG A 67 12.85 -7.64 1.43
C ARG A 67 12.65 -8.06 -0.02
N VAL A 68 12.60 -7.07 -0.91
CA VAL A 68 12.42 -7.30 -2.36
C VAL A 68 13.63 -7.91 -3.07
N ASP A 69 14.81 -7.85 -2.44
CA ASP A 69 16.06 -8.43 -2.96
C ASP A 69 16.36 -9.83 -2.38
N LYS A 70 15.39 -10.42 -1.68
CA LYS A 70 15.53 -11.72 -1.00
C LYS A 70 14.41 -12.66 -1.43
N PRO A 71 14.62 -13.99 -1.34
CA PRO A 71 13.55 -14.96 -1.52
C PRO A 71 12.35 -14.64 -0.63
N ARG A 72 11.16 -14.79 -1.18
CA ARG A 72 9.90 -14.59 -0.45
C ARG A 72 9.81 -15.56 0.73
N GLY A 73 9.34 -15.06 1.87
CA GLY A 73 9.26 -15.82 3.13
C GLY A 73 10.50 -15.69 4.02
N GLU A 74 11.55 -14.99 3.58
CA GLU A 74 12.64 -14.56 4.47
C GLU A 74 12.25 -13.27 5.21
N PHE A 75 12.23 -13.33 6.54
CA PHE A 75 11.85 -12.21 7.41
C PHE A 75 13.07 -11.60 8.11
N PHE A 76 13.12 -10.28 8.13
CA PHE A 76 14.22 -9.50 8.69
C PHE A 76 13.69 -8.61 9.82
N HIS A 77 14.43 -8.57 10.92
CA HIS A 77 14.29 -7.54 11.95
C HIS A 77 15.48 -6.59 11.86
N THR A 78 15.24 -5.29 12.00
CA THR A 78 16.30 -4.28 12.07
C THR A 78 16.32 -3.64 13.45
N ASP A 79 17.50 -3.50 14.08
CA ASP A 79 17.64 -2.61 15.24
C ASP A 79 17.68 -1.15 14.76
N TRP A 80 16.49 -0.57 14.64
CA TRP A 80 16.32 0.79 14.14
C TRP A 80 16.85 1.88 15.08
N THR A 81 17.03 1.56 16.37
CA THR A 81 17.48 2.53 17.39
C THR A 81 18.97 2.42 17.70
N GLY A 82 19.61 1.32 17.29
CA GLY A 82 20.99 0.96 17.64
C GLY A 82 21.16 0.57 19.11
N ARG A 83 20.05 0.38 19.84
CA ARG A 83 20.02 0.04 21.27
C ARG A 83 18.98 -1.05 21.59
N GLY A 84 18.17 -1.46 20.60
CA GLY A 84 17.02 -2.34 20.78
C GLY A 84 17.38 -3.83 20.88
N GLY A 85 18.63 -4.18 20.52
CA GLY A 85 19.08 -5.57 20.49
C GLY A 85 18.48 -6.34 19.32
N ASN A 86 18.77 -7.65 19.24
CA ASN A 86 18.37 -8.51 18.11
C ASN A 86 17.08 -9.31 18.38
N THR A 87 16.25 -8.88 19.34
CA THR A 87 15.05 -9.62 19.75
C THR A 87 13.92 -9.37 18.76
N ALA A 88 13.46 -10.43 18.07
CA ALA A 88 12.32 -10.37 17.17
C ALA A 88 11.09 -11.06 17.79
N SER A 89 9.88 -10.55 17.50
CA SER A 89 8.62 -11.20 17.89
C SER A 89 8.35 -12.38 16.94
N SER A 90 8.98 -13.52 17.21
CA SER A 90 8.78 -14.74 16.41
C SER A 90 7.48 -15.45 16.79
N THR A 91 6.82 -16.06 15.81
CA THR A 91 5.70 -16.97 16.06
C THR A 91 6.21 -18.21 16.80
N TYR A 92 5.57 -18.59 17.91
CA TYR A 92 5.82 -19.90 18.53
C TYR A 92 5.35 -20.98 17.56
N GLN A 93 6.26 -21.78 17.03
CA GLN A 93 5.89 -23.04 16.38
C GLN A 93 5.73 -24.08 17.47
N VAL A 94 4.47 -24.48 17.74
CA VAL A 94 4.13 -25.65 18.55
C VAL A 94 4.08 -26.88 17.65
#